data_AF-A0AAW2VDF8-F1
#
_entry.id   AF-A0AAW2VDF8-F1
#
_cell.length_a   1.000
_cell.length_b   1.000
_cell.length_c   1.000
_cell.angle_alpha   90.00
_cell.angle_beta   90.00
_cell.angle_gamma   90.00
#
_symmetry.space_group_name_H-M   'P 1'
#
loop_
_entity.id
_entity.type
_entity.pdbx_description
1 polymer ?
#
loop_
_entity_poly.entity_id
_entity_poly.type
_entity_poly.pdbx_seq_one_letter_code
_entity_poly.pdbx_strand_id
1 'polypeptide(L)'
;MEAEYIAALEVAKEAVWMKNYIQELGVVPSIAEPVVIFCDNNGAIAQAKEPRSYHHPKHILRRCHLLREMVSRGDCRMDRVSSAENTADPLTTSMSQVAHTQHLDKLGLRSMGDWL
;
A
#
# COMPACT_ATOMS: atom_id res chain seq x y z
N MET A 1 3.27 -4.16 12.91
CA MET A 1 4.33 -3.53 12.11
C MET A 1 4.79 -4.45 10.99
N GLU A 2 5.26 -5.66 11.29
CA GLU A 2 5.79 -6.58 10.26
C GLU A 2 4.76 -6.94 9.18
N ALA A 3 3.52 -7.26 9.56
CA ALA A 3 2.44 -7.58 8.61
C ALA A 3 2.15 -6.44 7.63
N GLU A 4 1.96 -5.21 8.12
CA GLU A 4 1.70 -4.05 7.28
C GLU A 4 2.89 -3.67 6.40
N TYR A 5 4.11 -3.82 6.91
CA TYR A 5 5.30 -3.59 6.10
C TYR A 5 5.41 -4.61 4.96
N ILE A 6 5.11 -5.89 5.23
CA ILE A 6 5.06 -6.93 4.20
C ILE A 6 3.95 -6.62 3.19
N ALA A 7 2.76 -6.22 3.65
CA ALA A 7 1.66 -5.83 2.77
C ALA A 7 2.07 -4.65 1.86
N ALA A 8 2.69 -3.61 2.42
CA ALA A 8 3.19 -2.48 1.64
C ALA A 8 4.25 -2.89 0.61
N LEU A 9 5.13 -3.84 0.95
CA LEU A 9 6.12 -4.37 0.01
C LEU A 9 5.46 -5.14 -1.15
N GLU A 10 4.51 -6.02 -0.86
CA GLU A 10 3.83 -6.80 -1.90
C GLU A 10 3.02 -5.90 -2.83
N VAL A 11 2.30 -4.93 -2.28
CA VAL A 11 1.62 -3.89 -3.07
C VAL A 11 2.61 -3.08 -3.90
N ALA A 12 3.77 -2.70 -3.34
CA ALA A 12 4.79 -1.98 -4.10
C ALA A 12 5.28 -2.77 -5.31
N LYS A 13 5.55 -4.07 -5.14
CA LYS A 13 6.02 -4.94 -6.23
C LYS A 13 4.98 -5.00 -7.35
N GLU A 14 3.72 -5.23 -7.02
CA GLU A 14 2.64 -5.31 -8.01
C GLU A 14 2.38 -3.96 -8.68
N ALA A 15 2.33 -2.88 -7.92
CA ALA A 15 2.03 -1.55 -8.44
C ALA A 15 3.15 -1.01 -9.36
N VAL A 16 4.42 -1.23 -9.00
CA VAL A 16 5.56 -0.88 -9.86
C VAL A 16 5.59 -1.76 -11.10
N TRP A 17 5.27 -3.06 -10.99
CA TRP A 17 5.14 -3.92 -12.16
C TRP A 17 4.04 -3.42 -13.11
N MET A 18 2.86 -3.08 -12.59
CA MET A 18 1.77 -2.51 -13.40
C MET A 18 2.17 -1.19 -14.06
N LYS A 19 2.86 -0.29 -13.34
CA LYS A 19 3.39 0.95 -13.91
C LYS A 19 4.31 0.66 -15.10
N ASN A 20 5.29 -0.23 -14.94
CA ASN A 20 6.22 -0.59 -16.01
C ASN A 20 5.50 -1.22 -17.20
N TYR A 21 4.55 -2.12 -16.94
CA TYR A 21 3.75 -2.75 -17.99
C TYR A 21 2.96 -1.71 -18.81
N ILE A 22 2.29 -0.77 -18.16
CA ILE A 22 1.54 0.29 -18.85
C ILE A 22 2.47 1.21 -19.64
N GLN A 23 3.66 1.53 -19.10
CA GLN A 23 4.67 2.31 -19.82
C GLN A 23 5.13 1.59 -21.10
N GLU A 24 5.37 0.29 -21.04
CA GLU A 24 5.77 -0.52 -22.21
C GLU A 24 4.68 -0.59 -23.29
N LEU A 25 3.39 -0.57 -22.90
CA LEU A 25 2.29 -0.54 -23.85
C LEU A 25 2.22 0.76 -24.67
N GLY A 26 2.82 1.86 -24.18
CA GLY A 26 2.84 3.15 -24.88
C GLY A 26 1.48 3.84 -25.04
N VAL A 27 0.44 3.36 -24.34
CA VAL A 27 -0.95 3.86 -24.46
C VAL A 27 -1.27 5.04 -23.54
N VAL A 28 -0.44 5.31 -22.54
CA VAL A 28 -0.55 6.46 -21.65
C VAL A 28 0.65 7.39 -21.88
N PRO A 29 0.46 8.70 -22.15
CA PRO A 29 1.55 9.66 -22.26
C PRO A 29 2.26 9.79 -20.90
N SER A 30 3.27 8.94 -20.69
CA SER A 30 4.15 8.85 -19.52
C SER A 30 3.48 8.83 -18.14
N ILE A 31 3.44 7.66 -17.50
CA ILE A 31 3.34 7.56 -16.04
C ILE A 31 4.73 7.86 -15.46
N ALA A 32 5.06 9.14 -15.28
CA ALA A 32 6.38 9.54 -14.78
C ALA A 32 6.47 9.44 -13.24
N GLU A 33 5.40 9.84 -12.56
CA GLU A 33 5.38 9.97 -11.11
C GLU A 33 5.53 8.63 -10.37
N PRO A 34 6.14 8.62 -9.16
CA PRO A 34 6.17 7.44 -8.30
C PRO A 34 4.75 6.96 -7.96
N VAL A 35 4.53 5.64 -7.91
CA VAL A 35 3.26 5.09 -7.46
C VAL A 35 3.06 5.39 -5.97
N VAL A 36 1.93 5.98 -5.60
CA VAL A 36 1.61 6.30 -4.21
C VAL A 36 1.02 5.08 -3.53
N ILE A 37 1.65 4.63 -2.45
CA ILE A 37 1.17 3.56 -1.58
C ILE A 37 0.70 4.19 -0.28
N PHE A 38 -0.60 4.08 -0.02
CA PHE A 38 -1.19 4.57 1.22
C PHE A 38 -1.05 3.53 2.33
N CYS A 39 -0.62 3.98 3.51
CA CYS A 39 -0.46 3.14 4.70
C CYS A 39 -0.86 3.96 5.94
N ASP A 40 -1.49 3.33 6.93
CA ASP A 40 -1.91 3.96 8.17
C ASP A 40 -0.90 3.74 9.34
N ASN A 41 0.12 2.92 9.13
CA ASN A 41 1.18 2.70 10.12
C ASN A 41 2.43 3.54 9.86
N ASN A 42 2.60 4.55 10.72
CA ASN A 42 3.76 5.44 10.72
C ASN A 42 5.09 4.70 10.87
N GLY A 43 5.11 3.57 11.57
CA GLY A 43 6.30 2.73 11.71
C GLY A 43 6.71 2.10 10.38
N ALA A 44 5.74 1.56 9.63
CA ALA A 44 6.00 0.98 8.31
C ALA A 44 6.47 2.04 7.31
N ILE A 45 5.80 3.21 7.28
CA ILE A 45 6.19 4.35 6.43
C ILE A 45 7.62 4.80 6.76
N ALA A 46 7.94 4.97 8.05
CA ALA A 46 9.27 5.41 8.46
C ALA A 46 10.34 4.37 8.12
N GLN A 47 10.05 3.08 8.26
CA GLN A 47 10.97 2.00 7.92
C GLN A 47 11.26 1.92 6.42
N ALA A 48 10.29 2.30 5.56
CA ALA A 48 10.47 2.39 4.12
C ALA A 48 11.29 3.62 3.71
N LYS A 49 11.20 4.73 4.45
CA LYS A 49 11.96 5.96 4.17
C LYS A 49 13.39 5.90 4.70
N GLU A 50 13.60 5.33 5.88
CA GLU A 50 14.88 5.39 6.59
C GLU A 50 15.28 4.03 7.18
N PRO A 51 16.58 3.70 7.23
CA PRO A 51 17.08 2.54 7.95
C PRO A 51 16.98 2.77 9.46
N ARG A 52 15.91 2.26 10.09
CA ARG A 52 15.83 2.18 11.54
C ARG A 52 16.47 0.89 12.05
N SER A 53 17.39 1.04 13.01
CA SER A 53 18.08 -0.10 13.62
C SER A 53 17.15 -0.80 14.62
N TYR A 54 16.54 -1.89 14.16
CA TYR A 54 15.83 -2.84 15.01
C TYR A 54 16.41 -4.23 14.75
N HIS A 55 16.52 -5.06 15.79
CA HIS A 55 16.96 -6.45 15.67
C HIS A 55 15.85 -7.28 14.99
N HIS A 56 15.84 -7.28 13.66
CA HIS A 56 14.93 -8.11 12.87
C HIS A 56 15.62 -9.38 12.36
N PRO A 57 14.88 -10.48 12.18
CA PRO A 57 15.37 -11.66 11.46
C PRO A 57 15.87 -11.31 10.06
N LYS A 58 16.87 -12.03 9.55
CA LYS A 58 17.50 -11.78 8.24
C LYS A 58 16.51 -11.67 7.07
N HIS A 59 15.48 -12.51 7.06
CA HIS A 59 14.47 -12.52 5.99
C HIS A 59 13.62 -11.23 5.98
N ILE A 60 13.38 -10.65 7.16
CA ILE A 60 12.70 -9.35 7.31
C ILE A 60 13.60 -8.21 6.88
N LEU A 61 14.89 -8.23 7.26
CA LEU A 61 15.86 -7.24 6.79
C LEU A 61 15.92 -7.16 5.26
N ARG A 62 15.87 -8.31 4.57
CA ARG A 62 15.85 -8.35 3.10
C ARG A 62 14.59 -7.68 2.52
N ARG A 63 13.41 -7.98 3.08
CA ARG A 63 12.15 -7.33 2.69
C ARG A 63 12.19 -5.83 2.93
N CYS A 64 12.77 -5.41 4.06
CA CYS A 64 12.94 -4.00 4.39
C CYS A 64 13.87 -3.26 3.44
N HIS A 65 14.94 -3.94 3.01
CA HIS A 65 15.86 -3.36 2.04
C HIS A 65 15.17 -3.14 0.69
N LEU A 66 14.39 -4.12 0.21
CA LEU A 66 13.74 -4.05 -1.09
C LEU A 66 12.75 -2.89 -1.21
N LEU A 67 11.81 -2.75 -0.25
CA LEU A 67 10.83 -1.66 -0.32
C LEU A 67 11.52 -0.29 -0.22
N ARG A 68 12.55 -0.16 0.63
CA ARG A 68 13.35 1.06 0.71
C ARG A 68 14.07 1.38 -0.58
N GLU A 69 14.62 0.36 -1.25
CA GLU A 69 15.27 0.52 -2.55
C GLU A 69 14.29 1.06 -3.59
N MET A 70 13.09 0.46 -3.68
CA MET A 70 12.03 0.92 -4.60
C MET A 70 11.61 2.37 -4.33
N VAL A 71 11.49 2.76 -3.05
CA VAL A 71 11.21 4.15 -2.67
C VAL A 71 12.37 5.07 -3.04
N SER A 72 13.61 4.65 -2.82
CA SER A 72 14.80 5.47 -3.12
C SER A 72 15.03 5.68 -4.63
N ARG A 73 14.64 4.70 -5.47
CA ARG A 73 14.67 4.82 -6.93
C ARG A 73 13.56 5.72 -7.47
N GLY A 74 12.57 6.07 -6.66
CA GLY A 74 11.39 6.83 -7.08
C GLY A 74 10.35 5.99 -7.83
N ASP A 75 10.39 4.66 -7.72
CA ASP A 75 9.38 3.81 -8.35
C ASP A 75 8.02 3.94 -7.64
N CYS A 76 8.08 4.05 -6.31
CA CYS A 76 6.92 4.28 -5.46
C CYS A 76 7.24 5.24 -4.29
N ARG A 77 6.22 5.74 -3.63
CA ARG A 77 6.34 6.53 -2.39
C ARG A 77 5.26 6.14 -1.39
N MET A 78 5.58 6.21 -0.11
CA MET A 78 4.64 5.90 0.97
C MET A 78 4.06 7.16 1.62
N ASP A 79 2.73 7.23 1.61
CA ASP A 79 1.94 8.31 2.18
C ASP A 79 1.03 7.81 3.30
N ARG A 80 0.77 8.70 4.26
CA ARG A 80 -0.12 8.40 5.38
C ARG A 80 -1.58 8.53 4.96
N VAL A 81 -2.38 7.52 5.23
CA VAL A 81 -3.86 7.58 5.18
C VAL A 81 -4.42 7.24 6.53
N SER A 82 -5.43 7.94 7.05
CA SER A 82 -6.06 7.56 8.33
C SER A 82 -6.68 6.17 8.24
N SER A 83 -6.70 5.39 9.34
CA SER A 83 -7.32 4.06 9.32
C SER A 83 -8.79 4.15 8.91
N ALA A 84 -9.52 5.19 9.35
CA ALA A 84 -10.90 5.45 8.91
C ALA A 84 -11.06 5.72 7.40
N GLU A 85 -10.01 6.19 6.71
CA GLU A 85 -9.99 6.40 5.25
C GLU A 85 -9.29 5.25 4.51
N ASN A 86 -8.69 4.29 5.21
CA ASN A 86 -7.97 3.20 4.58
C ASN A 86 -8.94 2.10 4.14
N THR A 87 -9.33 2.12 2.87
CA THR A 87 -10.25 1.13 2.30
C THR A 87 -9.70 -0.29 2.24
N ALA A 88 -8.41 -0.50 2.55
CA ALA A 88 -7.80 -1.82 2.69
C ALA A 88 -8.01 -2.45 4.08
N ASP A 89 -8.36 -1.66 5.11
CA ASP A 89 -8.51 -2.15 6.49
C ASP A 89 -9.57 -3.26 6.62
N PRO A 90 -10.75 -3.20 5.96
CA PRO A 90 -11.74 -4.29 6.02
C PRO A 90 -11.23 -5.64 5.56
N LEU A 91 -10.19 -5.65 4.69
CA LEU A 91 -9.63 -6.86 4.09
C LEU A 91 -8.48 -7.44 4.92
N THR A 92 -7.94 -6.67 5.87
CA THR A 92 -6.68 -7.01 6.55
C THR A 92 -6.79 -7.00 8.08
N THR A 93 -7.88 -6.45 8.63
CA THR A 93 -8.08 -6.30 10.07
C THR A 93 -9.47 -6.74 10.51
N SER A 94 -9.59 -7.15 11.77
CA SER A 94 -10.88 -7.33 12.41
C SER A 94 -11.39 -5.98 12.94
N MET A 95 -12.65 -5.65 12.63
CA MET A 95 -13.26 -4.39 13.04
C MET A 95 -14.75 -4.56 13.35
N SER A 96 -15.35 -3.54 13.96
CA SER A 96 -16.79 -3.54 14.23
C SER A 96 -17.60 -3.52 12.93
N GLN A 97 -18.82 -4.06 12.97
CA GLN A 97 -19.73 -4.03 11.81
C GLN A 97 -19.97 -2.61 11.31
N VAL A 98 -20.10 -1.63 12.22
CA VAL A 98 -20.33 -0.22 11.86
C VAL A 98 -19.14 0.34 11.06
N ALA A 99 -17.92 0.13 11.54
CA ALA A 99 -16.71 0.54 10.83
C ALA A 99 -16.60 -0.17 9.47
N HIS A 100 -16.86 -1.47 9.44
CA HIS A 100 -16.84 -2.27 8.21
C HIS A 100 -17.80 -1.70 7.17
N THR A 101 -19.07 -1.46 7.52
CA THR A 101 -20.06 -0.88 6.61
C THR A 101 -19.63 0.49 6.09
N GLN A 102 -19.09 1.37 6.94
CA GLN A 102 -18.58 2.67 6.51
C GLN A 102 -17.46 2.54 5.46
N HIS A 103 -16.59 1.54 5.59
CA HIS A 103 -15.57 1.28 4.59
C HIS A 103 -16.12 0.66 3.30
N LEU A 104 -17.14 -0.21 3.38
CA LEU A 104 -17.78 -0.78 2.18
C LEU A 104 -18.43 0.32 1.33
N ASP A 105 -19.07 1.30 1.98
CA ASP A 105 -19.65 2.46 1.29
C ASP A 105 -18.56 3.25 0.54
N LYS A 106 -17.38 3.43 1.16
CA LYS A 106 -16.22 4.08 0.53
C LYS A 106 -15.59 3.28 -0.60
N LEU A 107 -15.66 1.95 -0.54
CA LEU A 107 -15.28 1.05 -1.64
C LEU A 107 -16.28 1.10 -2.80
N GLY A 108 -17.44 1.74 -2.62
CA GLY A 108 -18.51 1.80 -3.61
C GLY A 108 -19.34 0.53 -3.68
N LEU A 109 -19.26 -0.35 -2.67
CA LEU A 109 -20.10 -1.53 -2.59
C LEU A 109 -21.52 -1.10 -2.24
N ARG A 110 -22.49 -1.53 -3.04
CA ARG A 110 -23.91 -1.23 -2.85
C ARG A 110 -24.71 -2.52 -2.83
N SER A 111 -25.84 -2.51 -2.12
CA SER A 111 -26.76 -3.64 -2.16
C SER A 111 -27.26 -3.82 -3.60
N MET A 112 -27.46 -5.07 -4.02
CA MET A 112 -27.93 -5.36 -5.37
C MET A 112 -29.28 -4.67 -5.68
N GLY A 113 -30.10 -4.40 -4.66
CA GLY A 113 -31.36 -3.67 -4.80
C GLY A 113 -31.22 -2.18 -5.09
N ASP A 114 -30.06 -1.58 -4.85
CA ASP A 114 -29.83 -0.13 -5.06
C ASP A 114 -29.38 0.20 -6.50
N TRP A 115 -29.22 -0.81 -7.36
CA TRP A 115 -28.83 -0.67 -8.76
C TRP A 115 -30.02 -0.67 -9.73
N LEU A 116 -31.21 -1.01 -9.25
CA LEU A 116 -32.49 -0.99 -9.97
C LEU A 116 -33.26 0.29 -9.64
#